data_AF-A0A3P8QZF7-F1
#
_entry.id   AF-A0A3P8QZF7-F1
#
_cell.length_a   1.000
_cell.length_b   1.000
_cell.length_c   1.000
_cell.angle_alpha   90.00
_cell.angle_beta   90.00
_cell.angle_gamma   90.00
#
_symmetry.space_group_name_H-M   'P 1'
#
loop_
_entity.id
_entity.type
_entity.pdbx_description
1 polymer ?
#
loop_
_entity_poly.entity_id
_entity_poly.type
_entity_poly.pdbx_seq_one_letter_code
_entity_poly.pdbx_strand_id
1 'polypeptide(L)'
;NMTPSFLKTQNNTHTQATCHPKSHIVFLKTHKTASSTILNILYRYGESRNLTFALPLNKQSQLFYPFFFVPHFVEGVSSRSVKEFHIMCNHMRFKKSEVAKVMPQDTFYFSILRHPVAMMESIFSYYKSIPAFRKTFSLEDFLDNSWRNYNASVANNHYAHNILAFDFGFKNNIAAGAGDFEERTTVAIKTIEQDFNLILISEYFDESMVLLKYSLCWSLEDMVSFRLNSRSEQTRHSLSPNTAEKIKKWNALDWRIYLHFNTTFWHKVDSLVGRQKMEREVAQLRKLQVKLANTCLKDRCAVDPSLVKDARLKPFQYGTAVIQGYNLNPNLDIQTKTKCQRFILPELQYTHRLYTKQFPKEAANVEAPHLGTP
;
A
#
# COMPACT_ATOMS: atom_id res chain seq x y z
N ASN A 1 -47.52 -47.69 -34.76
CA ASN A 1 -46.07 -47.49 -34.56
C ASN A 1 -45.64 -46.13 -35.07
N MET A 2 -45.69 -45.11 -34.21
CA MET A 2 -44.94 -43.85 -34.30
C MET A 2 -45.08 -43.16 -32.95
N THR A 3 -44.01 -43.21 -32.15
CA THR A 3 -43.85 -42.52 -30.87
C THR A 3 -43.26 -41.13 -31.10
N PRO A 4 -43.74 -40.06 -30.44
CA PRO A 4 -43.10 -38.75 -30.46
C PRO A 4 -41.98 -38.67 -29.42
N SER A 5 -40.91 -37.96 -29.78
CA SER A 5 -39.70 -37.71 -28.99
C SER A 5 -39.95 -36.87 -27.73
N PHE A 6 -39.45 -37.35 -26.59
CA PHE A 6 -39.37 -36.58 -25.35
C PHE A 6 -38.12 -35.68 -25.33
N LEU A 7 -38.35 -34.40 -25.05
CA LEU A 7 -37.36 -33.39 -24.68
C LEU A 7 -36.58 -33.84 -23.43
N LYS A 8 -35.24 -33.89 -23.52
CA LYS A 8 -34.35 -33.91 -22.35
C LYS A 8 -33.79 -32.52 -22.14
N THR A 9 -34.33 -31.81 -21.16
CA THR A 9 -33.73 -30.64 -20.53
C THR A 9 -32.48 -31.08 -19.75
N GLN A 10 -31.30 -30.75 -20.26
CA GLN A 10 -30.07 -30.84 -19.47
C GLN A 10 -30.02 -29.69 -18.47
N ASN A 11 -30.25 -30.03 -17.20
CA ASN A 11 -29.93 -29.16 -16.07
C ASN A 11 -28.40 -28.99 -16.00
N ASN A 12 -27.91 -27.87 -16.50
CA ASN A 12 -26.52 -27.47 -16.34
C ASN A 12 -26.35 -26.89 -14.93
N THR A 13 -26.10 -27.76 -13.95
CA THR A 13 -25.68 -27.35 -12.61
C THR A 13 -24.30 -26.72 -12.71
N HIS A 14 -24.27 -25.38 -12.80
CA HIS A 14 -23.06 -24.59 -12.55
C HIS A 14 -22.61 -24.86 -11.11
N THR A 15 -21.66 -25.79 -10.95
CA THR A 15 -20.86 -25.88 -9.73
C THR A 15 -20.16 -24.53 -9.55
N GLN A 16 -20.65 -23.73 -8.60
CA GLN A 16 -19.92 -22.56 -8.10
C GLN A 16 -18.50 -23.02 -7.75
N ALA A 17 -17.51 -22.57 -8.51
CA ALA A 17 -16.12 -22.82 -8.18
C ALA A 17 -15.87 -22.25 -6.77
N THR A 18 -15.62 -23.14 -5.81
CA THR A 18 -15.27 -22.76 -4.44
C THR A 18 -13.91 -22.10 -4.47
N CYS A 19 -13.85 -20.79 -4.27
CA CYS A 19 -12.57 -20.10 -4.12
C CYS A 19 -12.03 -20.27 -2.70
N HIS A 20 -10.72 -20.51 -2.57
CA HIS A 20 -10.05 -20.63 -1.29
C HIS A 20 -9.35 -19.33 -0.90
N PRO A 21 -9.44 -18.90 0.38
CA PRO A 21 -8.73 -17.72 0.86
C PRO A 21 -7.23 -17.83 0.61
N LYS A 22 -6.66 -16.82 -0.05
CA LYS A 22 -5.22 -16.76 -0.33
C LYS A 22 -4.46 -16.31 0.91
N SER A 23 -3.35 -17.00 1.19
CA SER A 23 -2.43 -16.70 2.31
C SER A 23 -1.05 -16.22 1.83
N HIS A 24 -0.57 -16.71 0.68
CA HIS A 24 0.67 -16.27 0.04
C HIS A 24 0.46 -14.97 -0.74
N ILE A 25 0.98 -13.87 -0.20
CA ILE A 25 0.67 -12.51 -0.66
C ILE A 25 1.93 -11.66 -0.67
N VAL A 26 2.17 -11.00 -1.80
CA VAL A 26 3.10 -9.88 -1.91
C VAL A 26 2.29 -8.63 -2.20
N PHE A 27 2.40 -7.66 -1.29
CA PHE A 27 1.93 -6.30 -1.52
C PHE A 27 3.13 -5.39 -1.74
N LEU A 28 3.34 -4.93 -2.97
CA LEU A 28 4.31 -3.88 -3.20
C LEU A 28 3.73 -2.56 -2.69
N LYS A 29 4.21 -2.15 -1.51
CA LYS A 29 3.84 -0.90 -0.88
C LYS A 29 4.50 0.28 -1.58
N THR A 30 3.72 1.06 -2.32
CA THR A 30 4.17 2.30 -2.99
C THR A 30 4.00 3.53 -2.08
N HIS A 31 4.79 4.57 -2.34
CA HIS A 31 4.81 5.77 -1.51
C HIS A 31 3.61 6.69 -1.76
N LYS A 32 2.99 7.16 -0.66
CA LYS A 32 1.91 8.17 -0.64
C LYS A 32 0.62 7.77 -1.40
N THR A 33 0.35 6.47 -1.48
CA THR A 33 -0.81 5.83 -2.15
C THR A 33 -1.82 5.19 -1.18
N ALA A 34 -1.96 5.71 0.04
CA ALA A 34 -2.77 5.10 1.12
C ALA A 34 -2.34 3.66 1.52
N SER A 35 -1.12 3.27 1.15
CA SER A 35 -0.60 1.91 1.28
C SER A 35 -0.37 1.47 2.73
N SER A 36 -0.20 2.38 3.69
CA SER A 36 -0.15 2.05 5.13
C SER A 36 -1.47 1.46 5.66
N THR A 37 -2.63 1.83 5.09
CA THR A 37 -3.91 1.20 5.44
C THR A 37 -3.98 -0.24 4.98
N ILE A 38 -3.54 -0.52 3.74
CA ILE A 38 -3.49 -1.89 3.20
C ILE A 38 -2.50 -2.75 4.00
N LEU A 39 -1.32 -2.22 4.33
CA LEU A 39 -0.37 -2.92 5.20
C LEU A 39 -1.00 -3.31 6.54
N ASN A 40 -1.78 -2.41 7.17
CA ASN A 40 -2.49 -2.73 8.41
C ASN A 40 -3.56 -3.82 8.23
N ILE A 41 -4.29 -3.83 7.10
CA ILE A 41 -5.22 -4.92 6.75
C ILE A 41 -4.47 -6.26 6.68
N LEU A 42 -3.35 -6.31 5.95
CA LEU A 42 -2.55 -7.52 5.78
C LEU A 42 -1.94 -8.01 7.10
N TYR A 43 -1.42 -7.09 7.92
CA TYR A 43 -0.89 -7.41 9.25
C TYR A 43 -1.95 -7.99 10.17
N ARG A 44 -3.16 -7.40 10.22
CA ARG A 44 -4.26 -7.95 11.02
C ARG A 44 -4.70 -9.31 10.53
N TYR A 45 -4.84 -9.47 9.20
CA TYR A 45 -5.21 -10.74 8.60
C TYR A 45 -4.22 -11.84 8.97
N GLY A 46 -2.93 -11.63 8.73
CA GLY A 46 -1.90 -12.62 9.03
C GLY A 46 -1.70 -12.86 10.53
N GLU A 47 -1.73 -11.81 11.37
CA GLU A 47 -1.58 -11.97 12.82
C GLU A 47 -2.71 -12.83 13.41
N SER A 48 -3.95 -12.61 12.97
CA SER A 48 -5.13 -13.35 13.46
C SER A 48 -5.16 -14.82 13.04
N ARG A 49 -4.40 -15.18 12.00
CA ARG A 49 -4.33 -16.53 11.42
C ARG A 49 -2.97 -17.19 11.65
N ASN A 50 -2.11 -16.58 12.47
CA ASN A 50 -0.75 -17.03 12.77
C ASN A 50 0.10 -17.28 11.50
N LEU A 51 -0.09 -16.46 10.47
CA LEU A 51 0.74 -16.49 9.28
C LEU A 51 2.12 -15.87 9.56
N THR A 52 3.14 -16.34 8.85
CA THR A 52 4.50 -15.81 8.90
C THR A 52 4.68 -14.64 7.93
N PHE A 53 5.36 -13.60 8.37
CA PHE A 53 5.65 -12.40 7.59
C PHE A 53 7.11 -12.36 7.18
N ALA A 54 7.37 -11.95 5.93
CA ALA A 54 8.71 -11.62 5.48
C ALA A 54 9.06 -10.19 5.98
N LEU A 55 9.45 -10.11 7.25
CA LEU A 55 9.75 -8.85 7.93
C LEU A 55 11.20 -8.41 7.69
N PRO A 56 11.49 -7.10 7.72
CA PRO A 56 12.86 -6.62 7.62
C PRO A 56 13.78 -7.14 8.72
N LEU A 57 15.04 -7.39 8.37
CA LEU A 57 16.10 -7.73 9.31
C LEU A 57 16.20 -6.74 10.47
N ASN A 58 16.62 -7.22 11.64
CA ASN A 58 17.04 -6.38 12.77
C ASN A 58 16.03 -5.29 13.16
N LYS A 59 14.73 -5.63 13.17
CA LYS A 59 13.62 -4.71 13.50
C LYS A 59 13.53 -3.45 12.61
N GLN A 60 14.14 -3.46 11.43
CA GLN A 60 14.02 -2.34 10.50
C GLN A 60 12.56 -2.18 10.02
N SER A 61 12.21 -0.98 9.56
CA SER A 61 10.87 -0.66 9.06
C SER A 61 10.67 -1.04 7.59
N GLN A 62 11.77 -1.08 6.83
CA GLN A 62 11.79 -1.29 5.38
C GLN A 62 12.79 -2.39 5.01
N LEU A 63 12.54 -3.05 3.87
CA LEU A 63 13.41 -4.09 3.30
C LEU A 63 14.59 -3.46 2.56
N PHE A 64 15.37 -2.66 3.29
CA PHE A 64 16.62 -2.01 2.85
C PHE A 64 16.46 -1.09 1.62
N TYR A 65 15.33 -0.40 1.54
CA TYR A 65 15.11 0.67 0.58
C TYR A 65 16.17 1.79 0.76
N PRO A 66 16.65 2.45 -0.32
CA PRO A 66 16.18 2.44 -1.71
C PRO A 66 16.90 1.44 -2.63
N PHE A 67 17.67 0.50 -2.07
CA PHE A 67 18.33 -0.53 -2.86
C PHE A 67 17.32 -1.56 -3.36
N PHE A 68 17.61 -2.17 -4.51
CA PHE A 68 16.82 -3.30 -5.00
C PHE A 68 16.72 -4.37 -3.93
N PHE A 69 15.50 -4.85 -3.70
CA PHE A 69 15.25 -5.94 -2.78
C PHE A 69 16.11 -7.16 -3.12
N VAL A 70 16.69 -7.76 -2.08
CA VAL A 70 17.35 -9.07 -2.14
C VAL A 70 16.94 -9.91 -0.93
N PRO A 71 16.94 -11.25 -1.04
CA PRO A 71 16.35 -12.14 -0.02
C PRO A 71 16.91 -11.96 1.38
N HIS A 72 18.21 -11.66 1.50
CA HIS A 72 18.85 -11.53 2.80
C HIS A 72 18.42 -10.28 3.57
N PHE A 73 17.57 -9.41 3.03
CA PHE A 73 16.95 -8.31 3.79
C PHE A 73 15.77 -8.75 4.67
N VAL A 74 15.36 -10.02 4.56
CA VAL A 74 14.26 -10.61 5.33
C VAL A 74 14.83 -11.42 6.49
N GLU A 75 14.31 -11.16 7.69
CA GLU A 75 14.67 -11.92 8.88
C GLU A 75 14.27 -13.39 8.75
N GLY A 76 15.17 -14.28 9.15
CA GLY A 76 14.98 -15.73 9.06
C GLY A 76 15.32 -16.36 7.70
N VAL A 77 15.62 -15.59 6.65
CA VAL A 77 16.05 -16.15 5.35
C VAL A 77 17.48 -16.71 5.45
N SER A 78 18.44 -15.89 5.87
CA SER A 78 19.86 -16.30 5.93
C SER A 78 20.12 -17.41 6.95
N SER A 79 19.45 -17.34 8.10
CA SER A 79 19.52 -18.37 9.15
C SER A 79 18.68 -19.61 8.84
N ARG A 80 17.82 -19.56 7.80
CA ARG A 80 16.83 -20.59 7.46
C ARG A 80 15.89 -20.94 8.62
N SER A 81 15.66 -19.98 9.53
CA SER A 81 14.77 -20.19 10.69
C SER A 81 13.30 -20.18 10.31
N VAL A 82 12.95 -19.57 9.16
CA VAL A 82 11.60 -19.59 8.59
C VAL A 82 11.61 -20.40 7.30
N LYS A 83 10.79 -21.45 7.26
CA LYS A 83 10.68 -22.35 6.10
C LYS A 83 9.80 -21.79 4.99
N GLU A 84 8.77 -21.04 5.37
CA GLU A 84 7.76 -20.51 4.47
C GLU A 84 7.29 -19.15 4.98
N PHE A 85 7.20 -18.19 4.05
CA PHE A 85 6.68 -16.86 4.30
C PHE A 85 5.34 -16.70 3.60
N HIS A 86 4.35 -16.20 4.34
CA HIS A 86 3.01 -16.00 3.80
C HIS A 86 2.79 -14.58 3.28
N ILE A 87 3.22 -13.56 4.02
CA ILE A 87 2.95 -12.17 3.66
C ILE A 87 4.23 -11.35 3.61
N MET A 88 4.48 -10.68 2.47
CA MET A 88 5.53 -9.69 2.30
C MET A 88 4.90 -8.37 1.88
N CYS A 89 4.96 -7.34 2.74
CA CYS A 89 4.24 -6.09 2.49
C CYS A 89 4.92 -4.81 3.02
N ASN A 90 6.14 -4.90 3.54
CA ASN A 90 6.95 -3.73 3.91
C ASN A 90 7.52 -3.03 2.68
N HIS A 91 7.91 -1.75 2.83
CA HIS A 91 8.54 -0.99 1.74
C HIS A 91 9.80 -1.68 1.23
N MET A 92 9.92 -1.73 -0.10
CA MET A 92 11.08 -2.26 -0.82
C MET A 92 11.18 -1.57 -2.19
N ARG A 93 12.35 -1.63 -2.82
CA ARG A 93 12.46 -1.40 -4.25
C ARG A 93 12.33 -2.74 -4.96
N PHE A 94 11.26 -2.91 -5.73
CA PHE A 94 10.85 -4.21 -6.23
C PHE A 94 11.86 -4.83 -7.20
N LYS A 95 12.04 -6.14 -7.09
CA LYS A 95 12.73 -6.98 -8.07
C LYS A 95 12.11 -8.38 -8.06
N LYS A 96 11.26 -8.69 -9.04
CA LYS A 96 10.47 -9.93 -9.10
C LYS A 96 11.31 -11.18 -8.86
N SER A 97 12.46 -11.29 -9.53
CA SER A 97 13.35 -12.45 -9.44
C SER A 97 13.93 -12.68 -8.05
N GLU A 98 14.03 -11.64 -7.21
CA GLU A 98 14.52 -11.76 -5.84
C GLU A 98 13.38 -12.06 -4.87
N VAL A 99 12.22 -11.43 -5.06
CA VAL A 99 11.02 -11.71 -4.25
C VAL A 99 10.59 -13.18 -4.41
N ALA A 100 10.66 -13.72 -5.63
CA ALA A 100 10.35 -15.13 -5.92
C ALA A 100 11.29 -16.15 -5.26
N LYS A 101 12.45 -15.72 -4.72
CA LYS A 101 13.33 -16.60 -3.93
C LYS A 101 12.88 -16.73 -2.47
N VAL A 102 11.99 -15.84 -2.01
CA VAL A 102 11.48 -15.81 -0.63
C VAL A 102 10.04 -16.33 -0.56
N MET A 103 9.22 -15.93 -1.52
CA MET A 103 7.78 -16.19 -1.51
C MET A 103 7.41 -17.43 -2.35
N PRO A 104 6.43 -18.25 -1.91
CA PRO A 104 5.96 -19.42 -2.66
C PRO A 104 5.48 -19.11 -4.08
N GLN A 105 5.46 -20.11 -4.96
CA GLN A 105 5.12 -19.92 -6.39
C GLN A 105 3.69 -19.46 -6.64
N ASP A 106 2.73 -19.84 -5.78
CA ASP A 106 1.31 -19.48 -5.87
C ASP A 106 0.98 -18.10 -5.27
N THR A 107 2.02 -17.34 -4.87
CA THR A 107 1.88 -16.01 -4.27
C THR A 107 1.08 -15.06 -5.16
N PHE A 108 0.11 -14.38 -4.56
CA PHE A 108 -0.64 -13.31 -5.19
C PHE A 108 0.08 -11.97 -5.02
N TYR A 109 0.48 -11.37 -6.14
CA TYR A 109 1.18 -10.10 -6.20
C TYR A 109 0.19 -8.98 -6.50
N PHE A 110 0.16 -7.95 -5.65
CA PHE A 110 -0.62 -6.76 -5.92
C PHE A 110 0.06 -5.49 -5.43
N SER A 111 -0.40 -4.35 -5.93
CA SER A 111 0.04 -3.03 -5.50
C SER A 111 -1.12 -2.03 -5.58
N ILE A 112 -0.85 -0.78 -5.22
CA ILE A 112 -1.80 0.33 -5.30
C ILE A 112 -1.12 1.54 -5.93
N LEU A 113 -1.84 2.26 -6.79
CA LEU A 113 -1.40 3.52 -7.37
C LEU A 113 -2.25 4.67 -6.87
N ARG A 114 -1.78 5.89 -7.14
CA ARG A 114 -2.50 7.14 -6.90
C ARG A 114 -2.15 8.12 -8.01
N HIS A 115 -3.05 9.04 -8.31
CA HIS A 115 -2.84 10.10 -9.28
C HIS A 115 -1.54 10.88 -8.96
N PRO A 116 -0.55 10.92 -9.88
CA PRO A 116 0.77 11.49 -9.59
C PRO A 116 0.78 12.95 -9.14
N VAL A 117 -0.20 13.75 -9.56
CA VAL A 117 -0.38 15.14 -9.08
C VAL A 117 -0.65 15.19 -7.56
N ALA A 118 -1.66 14.46 -7.08
CA ALA A 118 -1.98 14.40 -5.66
C ALA A 118 -0.87 13.70 -4.85
N MET A 119 -0.18 12.75 -5.48
CA MET A 119 0.95 12.07 -4.88
C MET A 119 2.15 13.03 -4.69
N MET A 120 2.52 13.80 -5.72
CA MET A 120 3.65 14.75 -5.67
C MET A 120 3.43 15.84 -4.63
N GLU A 121 2.22 16.38 -4.51
CA GLU A 121 1.89 17.34 -3.46
C GLU A 121 2.13 16.74 -2.06
N SER A 122 1.68 15.50 -1.85
CA SER A 122 1.90 14.81 -0.58
C SER A 122 3.38 14.47 -0.34
N ILE A 123 4.13 14.12 -1.38
CA ILE A 123 5.57 13.84 -1.33
C ILE A 123 6.34 15.10 -0.95
N PHE A 124 6.05 16.24 -1.58
CA PHE A 124 6.75 17.49 -1.34
C PHE A 124 6.66 17.92 0.12
N SER A 125 5.46 17.88 0.72
CA SER A 125 5.29 18.25 2.12
C SER A 125 5.89 17.21 3.08
N TYR A 126 5.70 15.91 2.80
CA TYR A 126 6.22 14.86 3.67
C TYR A 126 7.75 14.81 3.65
N TYR A 127 8.37 14.89 2.48
CA TYR A 127 9.81 14.81 2.30
C TYR A 127 10.48 16.19 2.17
N LYS A 128 9.88 17.25 2.71
CA LYS A 128 10.37 18.64 2.53
C LYS A 128 11.86 18.83 2.86
N SER A 129 12.40 18.03 3.78
CA SER A 129 13.79 18.08 4.25
C SER A 129 14.82 17.41 3.33
N ILE A 130 14.41 16.65 2.29
CA ILE A 130 15.36 15.98 1.39
C ILE A 130 16.14 17.00 0.55
N PRO A 131 17.33 16.64 0.03
CA PRO A 131 18.15 17.57 -0.73
C PRO A 131 17.45 18.25 -1.91
N ALA A 132 16.58 17.53 -2.64
CA ALA A 132 15.79 18.07 -3.75
C ALA A 132 14.82 19.18 -3.33
N PHE A 133 14.22 19.11 -2.13
CA PHE A 133 13.18 20.03 -1.71
C PHE A 133 13.64 21.04 -0.66
N ARG A 134 14.66 20.75 0.16
CA ARG A 134 14.99 21.54 1.36
C ARG A 134 15.25 23.03 1.13
N LYS A 135 15.74 23.40 -0.06
CA LYS A 135 16.04 24.80 -0.42
C LYS A 135 14.91 25.53 -1.15
N THR A 136 13.86 24.81 -1.54
CA THR A 136 12.73 25.38 -2.30
C THR A 136 11.71 26.01 -1.37
N PHE A 137 11.01 27.05 -1.80
CA PHE A 137 9.97 27.66 -0.95
C PHE A 137 8.63 26.94 -1.08
N SER A 138 8.25 26.58 -2.30
CA SER A 138 7.00 25.89 -2.63
C SER A 138 7.21 24.80 -3.68
N LEU A 139 6.17 24.00 -3.93
CA LEU A 139 6.20 22.98 -4.99
C LEU A 139 6.26 23.66 -6.37
N GLU A 140 5.58 24.78 -6.55
CA GLU A 140 5.65 25.61 -7.76
C GLU A 140 7.08 26.09 -8.02
N ASP A 141 7.75 26.64 -7.00
CA ASP A 141 9.15 27.08 -7.11
C ASP A 141 10.10 25.92 -7.45
N PHE A 142 9.84 24.72 -6.89
CA PHE A 142 10.56 23.53 -7.28
C PHE A 142 10.40 23.21 -8.77
N LEU A 143 9.17 23.22 -9.28
CA LEU A 143 8.83 22.88 -10.66
C LEU A 143 9.26 23.94 -11.68
N ASP A 144 9.39 25.20 -11.27
CA ASP A 144 9.75 26.30 -12.16
C ASP A 144 11.25 26.52 -12.24
N ASN A 145 11.94 26.44 -11.09
CA ASN A 145 13.32 26.88 -10.97
C ASN A 145 14.26 25.76 -10.52
N SER A 146 13.87 25.00 -9.49
CA SER A 146 14.83 24.19 -8.72
C SER A 146 15.03 22.78 -9.24
N TRP A 147 14.10 22.23 -10.03
CA TRP A 147 14.23 20.89 -10.62
C TRP A 147 15.51 20.73 -11.46
N ARG A 148 16.06 21.82 -12.01
CA ARG A 148 17.33 21.83 -12.76
C ARG A 148 18.53 21.39 -11.91
N ASN A 149 18.43 21.55 -10.59
CA ASN A 149 19.44 21.13 -9.62
C ASN A 149 19.17 19.72 -9.07
N TYR A 150 18.12 19.04 -9.56
CA TYR A 150 17.83 17.66 -9.22
C TYR A 150 18.96 16.75 -9.69
N ASN A 151 19.44 15.89 -8.79
CA ASN A 151 20.41 14.86 -9.10
C ASN A 151 19.94 13.55 -8.49
N ALA A 152 19.71 12.55 -9.34
CA ALA A 152 19.22 11.23 -8.95
C ALA A 152 20.22 10.42 -8.11
N SER A 153 21.53 10.72 -8.22
CA SER A 153 22.59 10.04 -7.47
C SER A 153 22.70 10.52 -6.02
N VAL A 154 22.06 11.64 -5.67
CA VAL A 154 22.07 12.16 -4.30
C VAL A 154 21.10 11.35 -3.44
N ALA A 155 21.54 10.94 -2.25
CA ALA A 155 20.72 10.19 -1.32
C ALA A 155 19.36 10.87 -1.07
N ASN A 156 18.30 10.05 -0.97
CA ASN A 156 16.90 10.45 -0.78
C ASN A 156 16.24 11.22 -1.95
N ASN A 157 16.97 11.60 -3.00
CA ASN A 157 16.35 12.31 -4.12
C ASN A 157 15.44 11.42 -4.99
N HIS A 158 15.48 10.09 -4.86
CA HIS A 158 14.56 9.21 -5.58
C HIS A 158 13.09 9.52 -5.26
N TYR A 159 12.76 10.00 -4.05
CA TYR A 159 11.40 10.40 -3.68
C TYR A 159 10.83 11.53 -4.54
N ALA A 160 11.69 12.38 -5.12
CA ALA A 160 11.23 13.59 -5.77
C ALA A 160 10.76 13.42 -7.22
N HIS A 161 10.98 12.26 -7.85
CA HIS A 161 10.79 12.09 -9.29
C HIS A 161 10.48 10.64 -9.65
N ASN A 162 9.38 10.42 -10.38
CA ASN A 162 8.84 9.12 -10.81
C ASN A 162 8.94 8.03 -9.72
N ILE A 163 8.48 8.34 -8.49
CA ILE A 163 8.65 7.46 -7.33
C ILE A 163 7.83 6.17 -7.47
N LEU A 164 6.68 6.17 -8.17
CA LEU A 164 5.94 4.93 -8.40
C LEU A 164 6.80 3.99 -9.24
N ALA A 165 7.31 4.47 -10.38
CA ALA A 165 8.21 3.70 -11.22
C ALA A 165 9.45 3.22 -10.45
N PHE A 166 10.01 4.07 -9.57
CA PHE A 166 11.12 3.69 -8.70
C PHE A 166 10.77 2.53 -7.78
N ASP A 167 9.62 2.58 -7.09
CA ASP A 167 9.14 1.54 -6.18
C ASP A 167 8.93 0.20 -6.91
N PHE A 168 8.43 0.23 -8.15
CA PHE A 168 8.34 -0.94 -9.04
C PHE A 168 9.69 -1.45 -9.57
N GLY A 169 10.80 -0.77 -9.26
CA GLY A 169 12.14 -1.19 -9.62
C GLY A 169 12.66 -0.58 -10.93
N PHE A 170 11.92 0.31 -11.59
CA PHE A 170 12.39 0.97 -12.80
C PHE A 170 13.38 2.10 -12.48
N LYS A 171 14.03 2.61 -13.53
CA LYS A 171 14.79 3.88 -13.44
C LYS A 171 13.77 5.02 -13.37
N ASN A 172 13.96 5.94 -12.45
CA ASN A 172 13.01 7.01 -12.21
C ASN A 172 13.46 8.36 -12.80
N ASN A 173 14.71 8.48 -13.24
CA ASN A 173 15.31 9.69 -13.82
C ASN A 173 15.11 9.82 -15.33
N ILE A 174 13.88 9.62 -15.80
CA ILE A 174 13.54 9.68 -17.22
C ILE A 174 12.60 10.87 -17.46
N ALA A 175 13.01 11.75 -18.38
CA ALA A 175 12.19 12.87 -18.82
C ALA A 175 11.28 12.48 -20.00
N ALA A 176 10.12 13.13 -20.12
CA ALA A 176 9.17 12.91 -21.21
C ALA A 176 9.77 13.11 -22.62
N GLY A 177 10.81 13.94 -22.75
CA GLY A 177 11.49 14.23 -24.02
C GLY A 177 12.65 13.29 -24.35
N ALA A 178 12.93 12.28 -23.53
CA ALA A 178 13.98 11.31 -23.83
C ALA A 178 13.58 10.45 -25.05
N GLY A 179 14.52 10.19 -25.96
CA GLY A 179 14.24 9.43 -27.19
C GLY A 179 13.75 7.99 -26.95
N ASP A 180 14.04 7.42 -25.78
CA ASP A 180 13.64 6.08 -25.36
C ASP A 180 12.40 6.08 -24.42
N PHE A 181 11.74 7.22 -24.22
CA PHE A 181 10.65 7.36 -23.24
C PHE A 181 9.46 6.42 -23.51
N GLU A 182 9.02 6.30 -24.77
CA GLU A 182 7.89 5.45 -25.15
C GLU A 182 8.20 3.95 -25.00
N GLU A 183 9.42 3.54 -25.36
CA GLU A 183 9.89 2.16 -25.16
C GLU A 183 9.90 1.83 -23.66
N ARG A 184 10.52 2.68 -22.83
CA ARG A 184 10.59 2.48 -21.38
C ARG A 184 9.22 2.45 -20.73
N THR A 185 8.29 3.31 -21.18
CA THR A 185 6.91 3.32 -20.71
C THR A 185 6.21 2.00 -21.04
N THR A 186 6.36 1.53 -22.28
CA THR A 186 5.77 0.27 -22.74
C THR A 186 6.32 -0.92 -21.97
N VAL A 187 7.64 -0.95 -21.75
CA VAL A 187 8.30 -1.99 -20.93
C VAL A 187 7.77 -1.95 -19.51
N ALA A 188 7.72 -0.77 -18.87
CA ALA A 188 7.26 -0.65 -17.50
C ALA A 188 5.82 -1.17 -17.32
N ILE A 189 4.90 -0.76 -18.18
CA ILE A 189 3.50 -1.20 -18.14
C ILE A 189 3.41 -2.72 -18.32
N LYS A 190 4.03 -3.28 -19.37
CA LYS A 190 4.00 -4.72 -19.64
C LYS A 190 4.59 -5.54 -18.50
N THR A 191 5.71 -5.10 -17.93
CA THR A 191 6.33 -5.78 -16.79
C THR A 191 5.41 -5.76 -15.56
N ILE A 192 4.76 -4.62 -15.25
CA ILE A 192 3.81 -4.57 -14.14
C ILE A 192 2.61 -5.49 -14.39
N GLU A 193 2.05 -5.51 -15.60
CA GLU A 193 0.93 -6.39 -15.96
C GLU A 193 1.29 -7.88 -15.85
N GLN A 194 2.52 -8.24 -16.20
CA GLN A 194 3.03 -9.61 -16.10
C GLN A 194 3.29 -10.02 -14.65
N ASP A 195 3.88 -9.14 -13.85
CA ASP A 195 4.37 -9.48 -12.51
C ASP A 195 3.30 -9.40 -11.41
N PHE A 196 2.26 -8.58 -11.61
CA PHE A 196 1.21 -8.29 -10.63
C PHE A 196 -0.15 -8.78 -11.09
N ASN A 197 -0.80 -9.56 -10.24
CA ASN A 197 -2.17 -10.04 -10.49
C ASN A 197 -3.19 -8.89 -10.44
N LEU A 198 -2.95 -7.90 -9.58
CA LEU A 198 -3.87 -6.78 -9.36
C LEU A 198 -3.14 -5.47 -9.05
N ILE A 199 -3.58 -4.39 -9.68
CA ILE A 199 -3.18 -3.01 -9.36
C ILE A 199 -4.44 -2.25 -8.93
N LEU A 200 -4.43 -1.77 -7.70
CA LEU A 200 -5.50 -0.99 -7.08
C LEU A 200 -5.33 0.51 -7.35
N ILE A 201 -6.40 1.29 -7.18
CA ILE A 201 -6.40 2.74 -7.40
C ILE A 201 -6.90 3.46 -6.15
N SER A 202 -6.08 4.36 -5.60
CA SER A 202 -6.37 5.07 -4.34
C SER A 202 -7.61 5.97 -4.43
N GLU A 203 -7.88 6.53 -5.60
CA GLU A 203 -9.06 7.34 -5.88
C GLU A 203 -10.37 6.53 -5.75
N TYR A 204 -10.29 5.22 -5.96
CA TYR A 204 -11.38 4.25 -5.80
C TYR A 204 -11.06 3.29 -4.65
N PHE A 205 -10.67 3.83 -3.49
CA PHE A 205 -10.12 3.00 -2.41
C PHE A 205 -11.11 1.94 -1.90
N ASP A 206 -12.38 2.29 -1.71
CA ASP A 206 -13.38 1.35 -1.21
C ASP A 206 -13.68 0.27 -2.25
N GLU A 207 -13.81 0.64 -3.53
CA GLU A 207 -13.96 -0.28 -4.65
C GLU A 207 -12.73 -1.18 -4.79
N SER A 208 -11.54 -0.64 -4.57
CA SER A 208 -10.27 -1.37 -4.56
C SER A 208 -10.22 -2.41 -3.44
N MET A 209 -10.73 -2.09 -2.24
CA MET A 209 -10.81 -3.06 -1.15
C MET A 209 -11.80 -4.18 -1.45
N VAL A 210 -12.95 -3.86 -2.05
CA VAL A 210 -13.91 -4.88 -2.52
C VAL A 210 -13.28 -5.73 -3.62
N LEU A 211 -12.60 -5.13 -4.60
CA LEU A 211 -11.93 -5.88 -5.66
C LEU A 211 -10.83 -6.80 -5.11
N LEU A 212 -10.07 -6.33 -4.12
CA LEU A 212 -9.05 -7.11 -3.44
C LEU A 212 -9.66 -8.28 -2.65
N LYS A 213 -10.76 -8.06 -1.93
CA LYS A 213 -11.53 -9.11 -1.25
C LYS A 213 -11.87 -10.26 -2.20
N TYR A 214 -12.43 -9.95 -3.36
CA TYR A 214 -12.79 -10.96 -4.36
C TYR A 214 -11.56 -11.67 -4.94
N SER A 215 -10.46 -10.93 -5.15
CA SER A 215 -9.23 -11.50 -5.70
C SER A 215 -8.47 -12.42 -4.73
N LEU A 216 -8.57 -12.14 -3.43
CA LEU A 216 -7.97 -12.95 -2.36
C LEU A 216 -8.93 -13.98 -1.75
N CYS A 217 -10.21 -13.93 -2.11
CA CYS A 217 -11.28 -14.74 -1.54
C CYS A 217 -11.37 -14.58 -0.02
N TRP A 218 -11.30 -13.33 0.42
CA TRP A 218 -11.45 -12.93 1.82
C TRP A 218 -12.89 -12.47 2.13
N SER A 219 -13.18 -12.28 3.41
CA SER A 219 -14.45 -11.70 3.85
C SER A 219 -14.44 -10.17 3.72
N LEU A 220 -15.61 -9.54 3.79
CA LEU A 220 -15.70 -8.07 3.80
C LEU A 220 -15.18 -7.52 5.13
N GLU A 221 -15.35 -8.27 6.21
CA GLU A 221 -14.84 -8.00 7.56
C GLU A 221 -13.31 -7.92 7.59
N ASP A 222 -12.62 -8.76 6.82
CA ASP A 222 -11.16 -8.71 6.69
C ASP A 222 -10.69 -7.39 6.03
N MET A 223 -11.52 -6.75 5.19
CA MET A 223 -11.20 -5.48 4.50
C MET A 223 -11.49 -4.23 5.34
N VAL A 224 -12.23 -4.34 6.44
CA VAL A 224 -12.60 -3.18 7.25
C VAL A 224 -11.32 -2.57 7.85
N SER A 225 -11.15 -1.26 7.75
CA SER A 225 -9.96 -0.55 8.19
C SER A 225 -10.24 0.91 8.54
N PHE A 226 -9.35 1.53 9.31
CA PHE A 226 -9.25 2.98 9.37
C PHE A 226 -8.22 3.51 8.37
N ARG A 227 -8.36 4.79 7.98
CA ARG A 227 -7.35 5.47 7.18
C ARG A 227 -6.14 5.74 8.08
N LEU A 228 -5.00 5.14 7.77
CA LEU A 228 -3.77 5.30 8.55
C LEU A 228 -2.77 6.12 7.76
N ASN A 229 -1.88 6.80 8.49
CA ASN A 229 -0.90 7.71 7.91
C ASN A 229 -1.57 8.82 7.06
N SER A 230 -2.79 9.21 7.43
CA SER A 230 -3.53 10.28 6.76
C SER A 230 -3.03 11.63 7.23
N ARG A 231 -2.72 12.49 6.26
CA ARG A 231 -2.32 13.87 6.56
C ARG A 231 -3.55 14.76 6.75
N SER A 232 -3.45 15.62 7.75
CA SER A 232 -4.37 16.72 8.07
C SER A 232 -4.73 17.56 6.83
N GLU A 233 -6.02 17.86 6.65
CA GLU A 233 -6.52 18.69 5.53
C GLU A 233 -5.92 20.10 5.56
N GLN A 234 -5.63 20.64 6.74
CA GLN A 234 -5.02 21.96 6.96
C GLN A 234 -3.64 22.11 6.32
N THR A 235 -2.96 21.00 6.06
CA THR A 235 -1.62 21.00 5.45
C THR A 235 -1.66 20.57 3.98
N ARG A 236 -2.85 20.43 3.38
CA ARG A 236 -3.00 20.12 1.95
C ARG A 236 -3.09 21.40 1.15
N HIS A 237 -2.34 21.46 0.07
CA HIS A 237 -2.35 22.59 -0.84
C HIS A 237 -3.17 22.24 -2.09
N SER A 238 -4.15 23.08 -2.42
CA SER A 238 -4.83 22.97 -3.71
C SER A 238 -3.87 23.43 -4.80
N LEU A 239 -3.64 22.59 -5.80
CA LEU A 239 -2.74 22.90 -6.90
C LEU A 239 -3.48 23.54 -8.07
N SER A 240 -2.85 24.55 -8.69
CA SER A 240 -3.38 25.13 -9.92
C SER A 240 -3.35 24.12 -11.08
N PRO A 241 -4.22 24.24 -12.10
CA PRO A 241 -4.16 23.40 -13.29
C PRO A 241 -2.78 23.44 -13.98
N ASN A 242 -2.15 24.61 -14.01
CA ASN A 242 -0.80 24.77 -14.57
C ASN A 242 0.25 23.99 -13.77
N THR A 243 0.21 24.06 -12.44
CA THR A 243 1.09 23.27 -11.57
C THR A 243 0.88 21.78 -11.79
N ALA A 244 -0.38 21.34 -11.92
CA ALA A 244 -0.71 19.95 -12.18
C ALA A 244 -0.08 19.43 -13.49
N GLU A 245 -0.12 20.21 -14.57
CA GLU A 245 0.54 19.84 -15.83
C GLU A 245 2.06 19.80 -15.73
N LYS A 246 2.68 20.72 -15.00
CA LYS A 246 4.13 20.66 -14.71
C LYS A 246 4.49 19.39 -13.94
N ILE A 247 3.68 18.99 -12.97
CA ILE A 247 3.88 17.74 -12.21
C ILE A 247 3.74 16.52 -13.12
N LYS A 248 2.75 16.48 -14.02
CA LYS A 248 2.59 15.37 -14.98
C LYS A 248 3.80 15.26 -15.90
N LYS A 249 4.34 16.40 -16.37
CA LYS A 249 5.56 16.42 -17.19
C LYS A 249 6.81 15.99 -16.42
N TRP A 250 6.93 16.44 -15.16
CA TRP A 250 8.03 16.03 -14.28
C TRP A 250 7.94 14.54 -13.97
N ASN A 251 6.77 14.02 -13.62
CA ASN A 251 6.56 12.61 -13.29
C ASN A 251 5.95 11.85 -14.48
N ALA A 252 6.51 12.02 -15.68
CA ALA A 252 5.89 11.54 -16.91
C ALA A 252 5.74 10.02 -16.96
N LEU A 253 6.71 9.26 -16.45
CA LEU A 253 6.62 7.80 -16.43
C LEU A 253 5.53 7.34 -15.46
N ASP A 254 5.49 7.91 -14.25
CA ASP A 254 4.41 7.64 -13.29
C ASP A 254 3.04 8.02 -13.85
N TRP A 255 2.96 9.12 -14.59
CA TRP A 255 1.72 9.56 -15.25
C TRP A 255 1.24 8.56 -16.29
N ARG A 256 2.13 8.03 -17.14
CA ARG A 256 1.76 7.01 -18.13
C ARG A 256 1.34 5.69 -17.48
N ILE A 257 2.07 5.25 -16.45
CA ILE A 257 1.72 4.05 -15.67
C ILE A 257 0.33 4.22 -15.03
N TYR A 258 0.10 5.35 -14.35
CA TYR A 258 -1.18 5.62 -13.70
C TYR A 258 -2.34 5.64 -14.71
N LEU A 259 -2.19 6.33 -15.84
CA LEU A 259 -3.24 6.39 -16.86
C LEU A 259 -3.64 4.99 -17.34
N HIS A 260 -2.67 4.12 -17.61
CA HIS A 260 -2.94 2.75 -18.04
C HIS A 260 -3.76 1.95 -17.02
N PHE A 261 -3.30 1.92 -15.77
CA PHE A 261 -3.96 1.13 -14.73
C PHE A 261 -5.27 1.74 -14.23
N ASN A 262 -5.42 3.07 -14.28
CA ASN A 262 -6.68 3.73 -14.00
C ASN A 262 -7.73 3.42 -15.08
N THR A 263 -7.34 3.42 -16.36
CA THR A 263 -8.22 3.04 -17.47
C THR A 263 -8.63 1.57 -17.40
N THR A 264 -7.70 0.66 -17.07
CA THR A 264 -7.98 -0.78 -17.02
C THR A 264 -8.63 -1.24 -15.71
N PHE A 265 -8.66 -0.41 -14.66
CA PHE A 265 -9.25 -0.75 -13.36
C PHE A 265 -10.70 -1.21 -13.46
N TRP A 266 -11.54 -0.44 -14.17
CA TRP A 266 -12.97 -0.75 -14.27
C TRP A 266 -13.26 -2.01 -15.09
N HIS A 267 -12.38 -2.40 -16.01
CA HIS A 267 -12.50 -3.70 -16.67
C HIS A 267 -12.35 -4.86 -15.68
N LYS A 268 -11.42 -4.76 -14.71
CA LYS A 268 -11.29 -5.77 -13.64
C LYS A 268 -12.51 -5.78 -12.71
N VAL A 269 -13.07 -4.60 -12.40
CA VAL A 269 -14.32 -4.50 -11.63
C VAL A 269 -15.45 -5.19 -12.37
N ASP A 270 -15.64 -4.88 -13.65
CA ASP A 270 -16.70 -5.42 -14.50
C ASP A 270 -16.57 -6.94 -14.65
N SER A 271 -15.36 -7.47 -14.82
CA SER A 271 -15.12 -8.90 -15.02
C SER A 271 -15.22 -9.74 -13.74
N LEU A 272 -14.74 -9.24 -12.59
CA LEU A 272 -14.62 -10.03 -11.37
C LEU A 272 -15.82 -9.87 -10.42
N VAL A 273 -16.44 -8.69 -10.40
CA VAL A 273 -17.46 -8.33 -9.40
C VAL A 273 -18.77 -7.89 -10.06
N GLY A 274 -18.68 -7.05 -11.10
CA GLY A 274 -19.79 -6.34 -11.73
C GLY A 274 -20.19 -5.07 -10.97
N ARG A 275 -20.52 -3.98 -11.70
CA ARG A 275 -20.75 -2.64 -11.09
C ARG A 275 -21.85 -2.60 -10.04
N GLN A 276 -23.00 -3.21 -10.31
CA GLN A 276 -24.11 -3.21 -9.37
C GLN A 276 -23.76 -3.92 -8.06
N LYS A 277 -22.99 -5.01 -8.14
CA LYS A 277 -22.51 -5.73 -6.96
C LYS A 277 -21.44 -4.94 -6.22
N MET A 278 -20.54 -4.31 -6.96
CA MET A 278 -19.51 -3.41 -6.43
C MET A 278 -20.13 -2.30 -5.57
N GLU A 279 -21.15 -1.59 -6.08
CA GLU A 279 -21.85 -0.53 -5.33
C GLU A 279 -22.45 -1.04 -4.01
N ARG A 280 -23.09 -2.22 -4.04
CA ARG A 280 -23.67 -2.85 -2.84
C ARG A 280 -22.62 -3.23 -1.80
N GLU A 281 -21.52 -3.85 -2.23
CA GLU A 281 -20.40 -4.25 -1.37
C GLU A 281 -19.67 -3.04 -0.79
N VAL A 282 -19.47 -1.97 -1.57
CA VAL A 282 -18.91 -0.70 -1.08
C VAL A 282 -19.81 -0.08 -0.02
N ALA A 283 -21.14 -0.05 -0.25
CA ALA A 283 -22.08 0.45 0.74
C ALA A 283 -22.04 -0.38 2.04
N GLN A 284 -21.89 -1.71 1.95
CA GLN A 284 -21.73 -2.58 3.10
C GLN A 284 -20.39 -2.35 3.82
N LEU A 285 -19.29 -2.19 3.08
CA LEU A 285 -17.97 -1.90 3.65
C LEU A 285 -17.99 -0.61 4.46
N ARG A 286 -18.59 0.46 3.92
CA ARG A 286 -18.75 1.75 4.61
C ARG A 286 -19.59 1.62 5.88
N LYS A 287 -20.67 0.84 5.85
CA LYS A 287 -21.48 0.55 7.06
C LYS A 287 -20.66 -0.15 8.14
N LEU A 288 -19.84 -1.14 7.76
CA LEU A 288 -18.95 -1.84 8.69
C LEU A 288 -17.87 -0.91 9.28
N GLN A 289 -17.29 -0.03 8.46
CA GLN A 289 -16.31 0.96 8.91
C GLN A 289 -16.94 1.96 9.91
N VAL A 290 -18.17 2.41 9.68
CA VAL A 290 -18.91 3.27 10.63
C VAL A 290 -19.18 2.53 11.94
N LYS A 291 -19.63 1.27 11.87
CA LYS A 291 -19.83 0.43 13.07
C LYS A 291 -18.54 0.29 13.86
N LEU A 292 -17.43 0.01 13.17
CA LEU A 292 -16.10 -0.08 13.79
C LEU A 292 -15.70 1.24 14.46
N ALA A 293 -15.88 2.38 13.79
CA ALA A 293 -15.57 3.71 14.35
C ALA A 293 -16.37 3.99 15.62
N ASN A 294 -17.68 3.69 15.61
CA ASN A 294 -18.56 3.88 16.76
C ASN A 294 -18.18 3.02 17.96
N THR A 295 -17.70 1.80 17.72
CA THR A 295 -17.23 0.92 18.79
C THR A 295 -15.85 1.36 19.28
N CYS A 296 -14.88 1.47 18.38
CA CYS A 296 -13.47 1.51 18.73
C CYS A 296 -12.93 2.90 19.11
N LEU A 297 -13.50 3.98 18.58
CA LEU A 297 -12.90 5.31 18.66
C LEU A 297 -13.68 6.22 19.60
N LYS A 298 -12.96 7.00 20.42
CA LYS A 298 -13.59 7.96 21.35
C LYS A 298 -14.41 9.02 20.60
N ASP A 299 -13.81 9.62 19.58
CA ASP A 299 -14.38 10.75 18.85
C ASP A 299 -14.84 10.36 17.43
N ARG A 300 -14.84 9.05 17.11
CA ARG A 300 -15.22 8.46 15.80
C ARG A 300 -14.39 8.93 14.60
N CYS A 301 -13.48 9.88 14.77
CA CYS A 301 -12.64 10.46 13.74
C CYS A 301 -11.16 10.45 14.12
N ALA A 302 -10.31 10.77 13.14
CA ALA A 302 -8.90 10.99 13.38
C ALA A 302 -8.70 12.35 14.07
N VAL A 303 -7.68 12.44 14.92
CA VAL A 303 -7.32 13.63 15.67
C VAL A 303 -5.91 14.07 15.33
N ASP A 304 -5.61 15.34 15.62
CA ASP A 304 -4.24 15.86 15.55
C ASP A 304 -3.29 15.00 16.41
N PRO A 305 -2.04 14.72 15.97
CA PRO A 305 -1.10 13.90 16.72
C PRO A 305 -0.82 14.42 18.14
N SER A 306 -0.93 15.73 18.38
CA SER A 306 -0.78 16.31 19.73
C SER A 306 -1.91 15.88 20.69
N LEU A 307 -3.08 15.52 20.17
CA LEU A 307 -4.26 15.08 20.92
C LEU A 307 -4.33 13.57 21.12
N VAL A 308 -3.39 12.81 20.54
CA VAL A 308 -3.29 11.35 20.73
C VAL A 308 -2.75 11.06 22.13
N LYS A 309 -3.59 10.47 22.98
CA LYS A 309 -3.30 10.28 24.41
C LYS A 309 -2.33 9.13 24.68
N ASP A 310 -2.47 8.01 23.98
CA ASP A 310 -1.58 6.87 24.13
C ASP A 310 -0.33 7.07 23.27
N ALA A 311 0.83 7.26 23.91
CA ALA A 311 2.10 7.46 23.22
C ALA A 311 2.44 6.32 22.24
N ARG A 312 1.99 5.09 22.52
CA ARG A 312 2.23 3.92 21.66
C ARG A 312 1.42 3.96 20.36
N LEU A 313 0.40 4.81 20.30
CA LEU A 313 -0.46 5.01 19.14
C LEU A 313 -0.14 6.31 18.39
N LYS A 314 0.88 7.06 18.83
CA LYS A 314 1.30 8.28 18.13
C LYS A 314 1.89 7.92 16.76
N PRO A 315 1.33 8.46 15.66
CA PRO A 315 1.88 8.25 14.33
C PRO A 315 3.24 8.97 14.21
N PHE A 316 4.15 8.37 13.44
CA PHE A 316 5.43 8.99 13.10
C PHE A 316 5.21 10.29 12.32
N GLN A 317 5.87 11.37 12.75
CA GLN A 317 5.82 12.67 12.08
C GLN A 317 7.09 12.89 11.27
N TYR A 318 6.95 13.44 10.07
CA TYR A 318 8.09 13.68 9.18
C TYR A 318 7.84 14.87 8.25
N GLY A 319 8.89 15.64 7.97
CA GLY A 319 8.83 16.86 7.17
C GLY A 319 7.86 17.88 7.73
N THR A 320 7.05 18.48 6.85
CA THR A 320 6.02 19.47 7.24
C THR A 320 4.61 18.88 7.27
N ALA A 321 4.48 17.58 7.03
CA ALA A 321 3.19 16.89 7.05
C ALA A 321 2.75 16.60 8.49
N VAL A 322 1.51 16.98 8.83
CA VAL A 322 0.88 16.61 10.10
C VAL A 322 0.10 15.33 9.91
N ILE A 323 0.63 14.21 10.42
CA ILE A 323 0.02 12.88 10.31
C ILE A 323 -0.94 12.67 11.48
N GLN A 324 -2.21 12.44 11.16
CA GLN A 324 -3.28 12.27 12.13
C GLN A 324 -3.26 10.89 12.78
N GLY A 325 -3.75 10.82 14.02
CA GLY A 325 -3.86 9.58 14.79
C GLY A 325 -5.28 9.37 15.34
N TYR A 326 -5.43 8.40 16.24
CA TYR A 326 -6.73 8.02 16.79
C TYR A 326 -6.66 7.79 18.29
N ASN A 327 -7.75 8.11 18.99
CA ASN A 327 -7.94 7.77 20.40
C ASN A 327 -8.96 6.63 20.53
N LEU A 328 -8.60 5.58 21.28
CA LEU A 328 -9.52 4.50 21.59
C LEU A 328 -10.65 4.97 22.51
N ASN A 329 -11.82 4.38 22.33
CA ASN A 329 -12.91 4.48 23.28
C ASN A 329 -12.45 3.94 24.65
N PRO A 330 -12.54 4.73 25.75
CA PRO A 330 -12.05 4.31 27.06
C PRO A 330 -12.90 3.19 27.69
N ASN A 331 -14.15 3.01 27.25
CA ASN A 331 -15.13 2.11 27.87
C ASN A 331 -15.14 0.70 27.23
N LEU A 332 -14.06 0.31 26.55
CA LEU A 332 -13.95 -1.00 25.91
C LEU A 332 -13.53 -2.08 26.91
N ASP A 333 -14.14 -3.25 26.82
CA ASP A 333 -13.62 -4.46 27.48
C ASP A 333 -12.23 -4.83 26.93
N ILE A 334 -11.49 -5.64 27.68
CA ILE A 334 -10.09 -5.98 27.37
C ILE A 334 -9.94 -6.61 25.98
N GLN A 335 -10.86 -7.49 25.57
CA GLN A 335 -10.76 -8.19 24.29
C GLN A 335 -11.06 -7.23 23.14
N THR A 336 -12.12 -6.45 23.24
CA THR A 336 -12.48 -5.45 22.22
C THR A 336 -11.42 -4.37 22.11
N LYS A 337 -10.89 -3.89 23.23
CA LYS A 337 -9.77 -2.93 23.26
C LYS A 337 -8.57 -3.45 22.47
N THR A 338 -8.17 -4.70 22.71
CA THR A 338 -7.04 -5.32 22.01
C THR A 338 -7.30 -5.46 20.51
N LYS A 339 -8.53 -5.81 20.10
CA LYS A 339 -8.93 -5.85 18.68
C LYS A 339 -8.87 -4.44 18.06
N CYS A 340 -9.55 -3.46 18.66
CA CYS A 340 -9.58 -2.07 18.19
C CYS A 340 -8.19 -1.44 18.09
N GLN A 341 -7.31 -1.72 19.06
CA GLN A 341 -5.94 -1.21 19.05
C GLN A 341 -5.19 -1.62 17.78
N ARG A 342 -5.37 -2.85 17.28
CA ARG A 342 -4.72 -3.31 16.05
C ARG A 342 -5.14 -2.53 14.81
N PHE A 343 -6.38 -2.03 14.76
CA PHE A 343 -6.88 -1.25 13.62
C PHE A 343 -6.24 0.15 13.52
N ILE A 344 -5.72 0.68 14.63
CA ILE A 344 -5.13 2.02 14.69
C ILE A 344 -3.64 2.02 15.04
N LEU A 345 -3.03 0.83 15.17
CA LEU A 345 -1.61 0.72 15.47
C LEU A 345 -0.81 1.22 14.27
N PRO A 346 0.04 2.26 14.43
CA PRO A 346 0.79 2.78 13.31
C PRO A 346 1.85 1.78 12.84
N GLU A 347 2.27 1.94 11.58
CA GLU A 347 3.05 0.96 10.83
C GLU A 347 4.35 0.52 11.53
N LEU A 348 5.13 1.47 12.06
CA LEU A 348 6.39 1.17 12.75
C LEU A 348 6.16 0.31 13.98
N GLN A 349 5.16 0.68 14.79
CA GLN A 349 4.79 -0.02 16.01
C GLN A 349 4.22 -1.41 15.71
N TYR A 350 3.42 -1.54 14.64
CA TYR A 350 2.87 -2.83 14.25
C TYR A 350 3.97 -3.75 13.67
N THR A 351 4.87 -3.22 12.84
CA THR A 351 6.02 -3.99 12.33
C THR A 351 6.88 -4.50 13.48
N HIS A 352 7.20 -3.65 14.47
CA HIS A 352 7.94 -4.06 15.66
C HIS A 352 7.21 -5.13 16.50
N ARG A 353 5.88 -5.00 16.63
CA ARG A 353 5.04 -6.00 17.31
C ARG A 353 5.11 -7.36 16.60
N LEU A 354 4.94 -7.40 15.28
CA LEU A 354 5.00 -8.64 14.51
C LEU A 354 6.39 -9.25 14.56
N TYR A 355 7.43 -8.43 14.44
CA TYR A 355 8.82 -8.88 14.56
C TYR A 355 9.05 -9.55 15.91
N THR A 356 8.68 -8.89 17.01
CA THR A 356 8.84 -9.43 18.37
C THR A 356 8.05 -10.74 18.56
N LYS A 357 6.85 -10.83 17.97
CA LYS A 357 6.03 -12.05 18.03
C LYS A 357 6.67 -13.20 17.26
N GLN A 358 7.22 -12.94 16.08
CA GLN A 358 7.74 -13.97 15.16
C GLN A 358 9.19 -14.37 15.48
N PHE A 359 10.00 -13.44 15.97
CA PHE A 359 11.44 -13.60 16.20
C PHE A 359 11.83 -13.16 17.63
N PRO A 360 11.32 -13.83 18.69
CA PRO A 360 11.52 -13.37 20.07
C PRO A 360 12.99 -13.41 20.52
N LYS A 361 13.80 -14.32 19.99
CA LYS A 361 15.23 -14.44 20.33
C LYS A 361 16.03 -13.31 19.72
N GLU A 362 15.85 -13.08 18.42
CA GLU A 362 16.46 -11.99 17.66
C GLU A 362 15.99 -10.64 18.21
N ALA A 363 14.72 -10.54 18.61
CA ALA A 363 14.18 -9.33 19.20
C ALA A 363 14.81 -8.97 20.56
N ALA A 364 15.28 -9.95 21.34
CA ALA A 364 15.97 -9.69 22.60
C ALA A 364 17.40 -9.14 22.38
N ASN A 365 18.02 -9.44 21.24
CA ASN A 365 19.41 -9.08 20.92
C ASN A 365 19.55 -7.74 20.20
N VAL A 366 18.45 -7.13 19.77
CA VAL A 366 18.44 -5.85 19.06
C VAL A 366 17.81 -4.80 19.97
N GLU A 367 18.60 -3.80 20.37
CA GLU A 367 18.08 -2.62 21.07
C GLU A 367 16.91 -2.01 20.28
N ALA A 368 15.90 -1.51 20.99
CA ALA A 368 14.75 -0.91 20.32
C ALA A 368 15.23 0.20 19.37
N PRO A 369 14.89 0.16 18.07
CA PRO A 369 15.36 1.18 17.15
C PRO A 369 14.87 2.54 17.64
N HIS A 370 15.71 3.57 17.48
CA HIS A 370 15.23 4.94 17.53
C HIS A 370 14.12 5.06 16.48
N LEU A 371 12.88 5.22 16.93
CA LEU A 371 11.70 5.51 16.11
C LEU A 371 11.91 6.88 15.42
N GLY A 372 12.77 6.95 14.40
CA GLY A 372 13.36 8.21 13.97
C GLY A 372 13.92 8.28 12.54
N THR A 373 14.29 7.17 11.91
CA THR A 373 14.84 7.21 10.54
C THR A 373 13.86 6.57 9.54
N PRO A 374 13.44 7.33 8.50
CA PRO A 374 12.62 6.83 7.40
C PRO A 374 13.17 5.57 6.75
#